data_AF-A0AA43L6T4-F1
#
_entry.id   AF-A0AA43L6T4-F1
#
_cell.length_a   1.000
_cell.length_b   1.000
_cell.length_c   1.000
_cell.angle_alpha   90.00
_cell.angle_beta   90.00
_cell.angle_gamma   90.00
#
_symmetry.space_group_name_H-M   'P 1'
#
loop_
_entity.id
_entity.type
_entity.pdbx_description
1 polymer ?
#
loop_
_entity_poly.entity_id
_entity_poly.type
_entity_poly.pdbx_seq_one_letter_code
_entity_poly.pdbx_strand_id
1 'polypeptide(L)'
;MIEDHDIDTSFVFVKLRGNRVGQPMNDRDVRALFKVLCKKTGMHIHPHLLRHTHATIYYRQTKDIKQVQERLGYANIQTTMNMYVHPSEEDIRENWEKAQHAFQLGNIQSKEVTDSDVTE
;
A
#
# COMPACT_ATOMS: atom_id res chain seq x y z
N MET A 1 19.88 -26.72 10.68
CA MET A 1 20.27 -26.00 11.91
C MET A 1 21.19 -24.88 11.47
N ILE A 2 20.84 -23.64 11.77
CA ILE A 2 21.71 -22.49 11.54
C ILE A 2 22.68 -22.51 12.72
N GLU A 3 23.96 -22.73 12.45
CA GLU A 3 25.01 -22.67 13.47
C GLU A 3 25.04 -21.24 14.04
N ASP A 4 24.95 -21.13 15.37
CA ASP A 4 25.13 -19.88 16.12
C ASP A 4 26.56 -19.38 15.87
N HIS A 5 26.72 -18.60 14.81
CA HIS A 5 27.83 -17.67 14.75
C HIS A 5 27.52 -16.60 15.80
N ASP A 6 28.34 -16.56 16.85
CA ASP A 6 28.35 -15.52 17.88
C ASP A 6 28.78 -14.18 17.26
N ILE A 7 27.87 -13.61 16.48
CA ILE A 7 28.05 -12.35 15.79
C ILE A 7 27.42 -11.29 16.68
N ASP A 8 28.26 -10.64 17.49
CA ASP A 8 27.88 -9.45 18.24
C ASP A 8 27.56 -8.30 17.27
N THR A 9 26.29 -8.20 16.89
CA THR A 9 25.82 -7.18 15.96
C THR A 9 24.37 -6.81 16.22
N SER A 10 24.13 -5.51 16.37
CA SER A 10 22.78 -4.94 16.55
C SER A 10 21.94 -4.85 15.26
N PHE A 11 22.44 -5.39 14.13
CA PHE A 11 21.78 -5.33 12.82
C PHE A 11 21.06 -6.64 12.49
N VAL A 12 19.84 -6.53 11.97
CA VAL A 12 19.03 -7.69 11.56
C VAL A 12 19.54 -8.31 10.24
N PHE A 13 20.02 -7.48 9.31
CA PHE A 13 20.54 -7.93 8.01
C PHE A 13 22.05 -7.80 7.95
N VAL A 14 22.74 -8.94 8.08
CA VAL A 14 24.20 -9.02 8.09
C VAL A 14 24.73 -9.89 6.95
N LYS A 15 25.99 -9.66 6.60
CA LYS A 15 26.69 -10.50 5.63
C LYS A 15 27.06 -11.82 6.29
N LEU A 16 26.69 -12.92 5.65
CA LEU A 16 26.93 -14.28 6.17
C LEU A 16 28.22 -14.93 5.61
N ARG A 17 28.89 -14.31 4.64
CA ARG A 17 30.06 -14.90 3.95
C ARG A 17 31.10 -13.85 3.57
N GLY A 18 32.38 -14.25 3.53
CA GLY A 18 33.53 -13.45 3.11
C GLY A 18 34.26 -12.72 4.25
N ASN A 19 35.19 -11.83 3.93
CA ASN A 19 36.04 -11.15 4.93
C ASN A 19 35.29 -10.08 5.77
N ARG A 20 33.98 -9.94 5.57
CA ARG A 20 33.12 -8.90 6.20
C ARG A 20 31.90 -9.53 6.87
N VAL A 21 32.01 -10.79 7.30
CA VAL A 21 30.95 -11.49 8.04
C VAL A 21 30.57 -10.68 9.28
N GLY A 22 29.28 -10.61 9.56
CA GLY A 22 28.72 -9.84 10.67
C GLY A 22 28.52 -8.35 10.40
N GLN A 23 29.12 -7.78 9.35
CA GLN A 23 28.83 -6.40 8.97
C GLN A 23 27.42 -6.26 8.37
N PRO A 24 26.78 -5.09 8.52
CA PRO A 24 25.47 -4.84 7.92
C PRO A 24 25.52 -4.98 6.40
N MET A 25 24.43 -5.51 5.83
CA MET A 25 24.22 -5.52 4.40
C MET A 25 24.07 -4.10 3.86
N ASN A 26 24.67 -3.86 2.71
CA ASN A 26 24.47 -2.63 1.94
C ASN A 26 23.70 -2.92 0.64
N ASP A 27 23.39 -1.85 -0.06
CA ASP A 27 22.60 -1.87 -1.30
C ASP A 27 23.19 -2.80 -2.39
N ARG A 28 24.52 -2.94 -2.43
CA ARG A 28 25.20 -3.85 -3.36
C ARG A 28 24.98 -5.32 -2.98
N ASP A 29 25.00 -5.63 -1.69
CA ASP A 29 24.75 -7.00 -1.21
C ASP A 29 23.32 -7.42 -1.51
N VAL A 30 22.36 -6.51 -1.30
CA VAL A 30 20.94 -6.74 -1.65
C VAL A 30 20.80 -6.96 -3.16
N ARG A 31 21.39 -6.12 -4.01
CA ARG A 31 21.37 -6.33 -5.47
C ARG A 31 22.00 -7.66 -5.89
N ALA A 32 23.10 -8.06 -5.26
CA ALA A 32 23.76 -9.34 -5.54
C ALA A 32 22.85 -10.52 -5.17
N LEU A 33 22.17 -10.44 -4.02
CA LEU A 33 21.16 -11.43 -3.61
C LEU A 33 20.05 -11.55 -4.65
N PHE A 34 19.46 -10.43 -5.08
CA PHE A 34 18.42 -10.45 -6.11
C PHE A 34 18.91 -11.03 -7.44
N LYS A 35 20.16 -10.76 -7.85
CA LYS A 35 20.75 -11.38 -9.05
C LYS A 35 20.79 -12.91 -8.96
N VAL A 36 21.14 -13.44 -7.79
CA VAL A 36 21.12 -14.90 -7.54
C VAL A 36 19.70 -15.44 -7.58
N LEU A 37 18.75 -14.73 -6.96
CA LEU A 37 17.34 -15.12 -6.96
C LEU A 37 16.77 -15.14 -8.37
N CYS A 38 16.99 -14.10 -9.17
CA CYS A 38 16.56 -14.04 -10.57
C CYS A 38 17.08 -15.23 -11.39
N LYS A 39 18.36 -15.59 -11.18
CA LYS A 39 18.96 -16.75 -11.87
C LYS A 39 18.32 -18.07 -11.44
N LYS A 40 17.93 -18.21 -10.17
CA LYS A 40 17.31 -19.43 -9.64
C LYS A 40 15.85 -19.58 -10.05
N THR A 41 15.10 -18.48 -10.10
CA THR A 41 13.66 -18.49 -10.41
C THR A 41 13.38 -18.32 -11.90
N GLY A 42 14.35 -17.82 -12.68
CA GLY A 42 14.13 -17.43 -14.08
C GLY A 42 13.32 -16.14 -14.24
N MET A 43 13.00 -15.45 -13.14
CA MET A 43 12.16 -14.26 -13.14
C MET A 43 12.99 -13.00 -12.87
N HIS A 44 12.67 -11.90 -13.53
CA HIS A 44 13.33 -10.62 -13.31
C HIS A 44 12.72 -9.89 -12.10
N ILE A 45 13.23 -10.20 -10.90
CA ILE A 45 12.76 -9.62 -9.63
C ILE A 45 13.77 -8.62 -9.04
N HIS A 46 13.27 -7.59 -8.36
CA HIS A 46 14.10 -6.58 -7.69
C HIS A 46 13.36 -6.06 -6.44
N PRO A 47 14.04 -5.41 -5.48
CA PRO A 47 13.45 -5.02 -4.19
C PRO A 47 12.15 -4.21 -4.31
N HIS A 48 12.08 -3.28 -5.26
CA HIS A 48 10.88 -2.47 -5.47
C HIS A 48 9.68 -3.33 -5.90
N LEU A 49 9.88 -4.38 -6.70
CA LEU A 49 8.79 -5.27 -7.10
C LEU A 49 8.12 -5.95 -5.91
N LEU A 50 8.89 -6.34 -4.88
CA LEU A 50 8.33 -6.92 -3.66
C LEU A 50 7.52 -5.89 -2.86
N ARG A 51 8.04 -4.65 -2.75
CA ARG A 51 7.35 -3.53 -2.11
C ARG A 51 6.01 -3.24 -2.82
N HIS A 52 6.05 -3.26 -4.15
CA HIS A 52 4.91 -3.11 -5.03
C HIS A 52 3.85 -4.22 -4.79
N THR A 53 4.26 -5.48 -4.84
CA THR A 53 3.36 -6.62 -4.55
C THR A 53 2.71 -6.53 -3.17
N HIS A 54 3.49 -6.18 -2.14
CA HIS A 54 2.94 -5.97 -0.79
C HIS A 54 1.90 -4.86 -0.76
N ALA A 55 2.19 -3.70 -1.39
CA ALA A 55 1.26 -2.58 -1.46
C ALA A 55 -0.05 -2.97 -2.15
N THR A 56 0.02 -3.67 -3.29
CA THR A 56 -1.15 -4.12 -4.04
C THR A 56 -2.01 -5.08 -3.23
N ILE A 57 -1.40 -6.09 -2.58
CA ILE A 57 -2.13 -7.07 -1.77
C ILE A 57 -2.81 -6.37 -0.60
N TYR A 58 -2.08 -5.49 0.09
CA TYR A 58 -2.61 -4.76 1.22
C TYR A 58 -3.77 -3.84 0.82
N TYR A 59 -3.61 -3.05 -0.26
CA TYR A 59 -4.67 -2.18 -0.78
C TYR A 59 -5.91 -2.97 -1.21
N ARG A 60 -5.73 -4.13 -1.86
CA ARG A 60 -6.87 -4.96 -2.27
C ARG A 60 -7.71 -5.45 -1.09
N GLN A 61 -7.08 -5.66 0.07
CA GLN A 61 -7.76 -6.12 1.29
C GLN A 61 -8.36 -4.97 2.10
N THR A 62 -7.64 -3.85 2.25
CA THR A 62 -8.07 -2.74 3.09
C THR A 62 -8.89 -1.69 2.36
N LYS A 63 -8.72 -1.60 1.03
CA LYS A 63 -9.23 -0.51 0.17
C LYS A 63 -8.88 0.90 0.67
N ASP A 64 -7.92 1.02 1.60
CA ASP A 64 -7.51 2.28 2.21
C ASP A 64 -6.10 2.66 1.74
N ILE A 65 -6.03 3.68 0.90
CA ILE A 65 -4.78 4.16 0.32
C ILE A 65 -3.91 4.92 1.33
N LYS A 66 -4.49 5.55 2.36
CA LYS A 66 -3.73 6.27 3.39
C LYS A 66 -2.99 5.29 4.29
N GLN A 67 -3.65 4.19 4.68
CA GLN A 67 -3.04 3.09 5.42
C GLN A 67 -1.88 2.45 4.65
N VAL A 68 -2.04 2.25 3.34
CA VAL A 68 -0.97 1.72 2.47
C VAL A 68 0.21 2.69 2.45
N GLN A 69 -0.05 3.98 2.33
CA GLN A 69 0.96 5.05 2.28
C GLN A 69 1.77 5.15 3.58
N GLU A 70 1.11 5.14 4.74
CA GLU A 70 1.75 5.20 6.06
C GLU A 70 2.67 3.99 6.27
N ARG A 71 2.17 2.79 5.94
CA ARG A 71 2.92 1.53 6.08
C ARG A 71 4.15 1.45 5.17
N LEU A 72 4.15 2.15 4.03
CA LEU A 72 5.28 2.22 3.12
C LEU A 72 6.27 3.35 3.47
N GLY A 73 5.93 4.26 4.38
CA GLY A 73 6.86 5.27 4.90
C GLY A 73 7.18 6.39 3.91
N TYR A 74 6.18 6.95 3.24
CA TYR A 74 6.23 8.17 2.38
C TYR A 74 7.24 8.17 1.21
N ALA A 75 8.10 7.16 1.06
CA ALA A 75 9.09 7.10 0.00
C ALA A 75 8.41 6.80 -1.35
N ASN A 76 8.41 7.83 -2.21
CA ASN A 76 7.93 7.90 -3.58
C ASN A 76 6.63 7.12 -3.87
N ILE A 77 5.54 7.64 -3.31
CA ILE A 77 4.19 7.13 -3.55
C ILE A 77 3.68 7.43 -4.95
N GLN A 78 4.18 8.45 -5.65
CA GLN A 78 3.64 8.86 -6.94
C GLN A 78 3.73 7.74 -7.99
N THR A 79 4.83 6.99 -8.06
CA THR A 79 4.95 5.86 -9.00
C THR A 79 4.12 4.65 -8.57
N THR A 80 3.91 4.47 -7.25
CA THR A 80 3.12 3.37 -6.67
C THR A 80 1.62 3.61 -6.86
N MET A 81 1.15 4.84 -6.61
CA MET A 81 -0.26 5.22 -6.67
C MET A 81 -0.80 5.14 -8.10
N ASN A 82 -0.05 5.65 -9.07
CA ASN A 82 -0.45 5.64 -10.49
C ASN A 82 -0.57 4.22 -11.06
N MET A 83 0.12 3.22 -10.49
CA MET A 83 0.05 1.84 -10.97
C MET A 83 -1.06 1.01 -10.29
N TYR A 84 -1.56 1.43 -9.13
CA TYR A 84 -2.50 0.63 -8.31
C TYR A 84 -3.88 1.26 -8.13
N VAL A 85 -4.01 2.57 -8.30
CA VAL A 85 -5.30 3.26 -8.27
C VAL A 85 -5.92 3.21 -9.67
N HIS A 86 -6.14 2.00 -10.16
CA HIS A 86 -7.09 1.75 -11.24
C HIS A 86 -8.28 1.02 -10.62
N PRO A 87 -9.18 1.75 -9.93
CA PRO A 87 -10.43 1.14 -9.48
C PRO A 87 -11.16 0.62 -10.71
N SER A 88 -11.63 -0.63 -10.65
CA SER A 88 -12.50 -1.15 -11.70
C SER A 88 -13.85 -0.42 -11.66
N GLU A 89 -14.61 -0.42 -12.75
CA GLU A 89 -15.95 0.18 -12.76
C GLU A 89 -16.86 -0.43 -11.68
N GLU A 90 -16.67 -1.73 -11.39
CA GLU A 90 -17.37 -2.42 -10.31
C GLU A 90 -16.99 -1.85 -8.93
N ASP A 91 -15.70 -1.61 -8.67
CA ASP A 91 -15.25 -0.98 -7.42
C ASP A 91 -15.82 0.43 -7.24
N ILE A 92 -15.93 1.19 -8.34
CA ILE A 92 -16.50 2.54 -8.32
C ILE A 92 -18.00 2.47 -7.99
N ARG A 93 -18.73 1.55 -8.63
CA ARG A 93 -20.16 1.34 -8.39
C ARG A 93 -20.44 0.87 -6.97
N GLU A 94 -19.72 -0.13 -6.47
CA GLU A 94 -19.89 -0.67 -5.11
C GLU A 94 -19.59 0.41 -4.04
N ASN A 95 -18.53 1.19 -4.24
CA ASN A 95 -18.21 2.28 -3.31
C ASN A 95 -19.23 3.42 -3.38
N TRP A 96 -19.76 3.72 -4.57
CA TRP A 96 -20.88 4.65 -4.72
C TRP A 96 -22.13 4.14 -4.01
N GLU A 97 -22.46 2.85 -4.14
CA GLU A 97 -23.63 2.26 -3.48
C GLU A 97 -23.53 2.31 -1.95
N LYS A 98 -22.32 2.18 -1.40
CA LYS A 98 -22.08 2.36 0.05
C LYS A 98 -22.18 3.82 0.47
N ALA A 99 -21.71 4.74 -0.36
CA ALA A 99 -21.64 6.16 -0.03
C ALA A 99 -22.93 6.94 -0.32
N GLN A 100 -23.77 6.46 -1.26
CA GLN A 100 -24.95 7.19 -1.75
C GLN A 100 -25.91 7.60 -0.63
N HIS A 101 -26.04 6.77 0.42
CA HIS A 101 -26.91 7.05 1.56
C HIS A 101 -26.43 8.25 2.39
N ALA A 102 -25.12 8.51 2.45
CA ALA A 102 -24.57 9.68 3.12
C ALA A 102 -24.81 10.98 2.33
N PHE A 103 -25.09 10.87 1.04
CA PHE A 103 -25.41 12.00 0.16
C PHE A 103 -26.92 12.21 -0.04
N GLN A 104 -27.76 11.36 0.55
CA GLN A 104 -29.19 11.62 0.69
C GLN A 104 -29.40 12.69 1.76
N LEU A 105 -29.03 13.93 1.43
CA LEU A 105 -29.50 15.12 2.13
C LEU A 105 -31.02 15.12 1.97
N GLY A 106 -31.70 14.69 3.02
CA GLY A 106 -33.15 14.54 3.04
C GLY A 106 -33.82 15.80 2.51
N ASN A 107 -34.86 15.57 1.69
CA ASN A 107 -35.89 16.52 1.30
C ASN A 107 -35.95 17.68 2.30
N ILE A 108 -35.42 18.83 1.88
CA ILE A 108 -35.77 20.10 2.50
C ILE A 108 -37.29 20.14 2.37
N GLN A 109 -37.97 19.88 3.49
CA GLN A 109 -39.41 20.01 3.61
C GLN A 109 -39.74 21.40 3.06
N SER A 110 -40.30 21.43 1.86
CA SER A 110 -40.98 22.58 1.32
C SER A 110 -42.08 22.88 2.32
N LYS A 111 -41.78 23.80 3.24
CA LYS A 111 -42.79 24.44 4.07
C LYS A 111 -43.70 25.13 3.06
N GLU A 112 -44.82 24.49 2.73
CA GLU A 112 -45.94 25.17 2.09
C GLU A 112 -46.22 26.40 2.95
N VAL A 113 -45.86 27.57 2.43
CA VAL A 113 -46.43 28.82 2.89
C VAL A 113 -47.88 28.75 2.44
N THR A 114 -48.76 28.35 3.34
CA THR A 114 -50.20 28.50 3.15
C THR A 114 -50.46 30.01 3.09
N ASP A 115 -50.72 30.48 1.89
CA ASP A 115 -51.30 31.79 1.61
C ASP A 115 -52.76 31.77 2.12
N SER A 116 -52.95 32.05 3.41
CA SER A 116 -54.28 32.18 4.00
C SER A 116 -54.39 33.28 5.06
N ASP A 117 -53.49 34.27 5.06
CA ASP A 117 -53.63 35.51 5.83
C ASP A 117 -53.75 36.73 4.89
N VAL A 118 -54.64 36.61 3.91
CA VAL A 118 -55.28 37.77 3.27
C VAL A 118 -56.78 37.62 3.45
N THR A 119 -57.27 38.07 4.61
CA THR A 119 -58.53 38.81 4.84
C THR A 119 -58.82 38.87 6.34
N GLU A 120 -58.39 39.96 7.00
CA GLU A 120 -59.29 40.97 7.59
C GLU A 120 -58.54 42.27 7.85
#